data_AF-A0A383A4K4-F1
#
_entry.id   AF-A0A383A4K4-F1
#
_cell.length_a   1.000
_cell.length_b   1.000
_cell.length_c   1.000
_cell.angle_alpha   90.00
_cell.angle_beta   90.00
_cell.angle_gamma   90.00
#
_symmetry.space_group_name_H-M   'P 1'
#
loop_
_entity.id
_entity.type
_entity.pdbx_description
1 polymer ?
#
loop_
_entity_poly.entity_id
_entity_poly.type
_entity_poly.pdbx_seq_one_letter_code
_entity_poly.pdbx_strand_id
1 'polypeptide(L)'
;ENPAWYSAYTPYQPEISQGRLEALMNFQTMISDLTGMDLANASMLDEATACAEAMALCHRVSKSKSNVFFVANDCYAQNIEVIKTRAEPLNIEVVIGDPLVELKDLDCFGVLLQYPNTYGGFSDYSNLIESVHQKKALVAISADLLSLTLLKPPGEMGADLVVGNTQRFGVPIGYGGPHAAYMSINEKYKRSMPGRIIGASVDTKGRLAYRLALQTREQHIRREKATSNICTAQALLAIMASMYAVYHGPQGL
;
A
#
# COMPACT_ATOMS: atom_id res chain seq x y z
N GLU A 1 12.02 19.06 13.82
CA GLU A 1 11.06 20.18 13.85
C GLU A 1 11.55 21.32 12.96
N ASN A 2 11.58 21.12 11.64
CA ASN A 2 12.15 22.11 10.70
C ASN A 2 11.07 22.61 9.71
N PRO A 3 10.72 23.92 9.72
CA PRO A 3 9.68 24.47 8.86
C PRO A 3 9.97 24.32 7.37
N ALA A 4 11.24 24.21 6.97
CA ALA A 4 11.59 23.96 5.57
C ALA A 4 11.01 22.63 5.05
N TRP A 5 10.70 21.68 5.93
CA TRP A 5 10.16 20.37 5.56
C TRP A 5 8.64 20.25 5.71
N TYR A 6 8.00 21.03 6.57
CA TYR A 6 6.55 20.91 6.83
C TYR A 6 5.70 22.08 6.32
N SER A 7 6.30 23.18 5.84
CA SER A 7 5.55 24.33 5.32
C SER A 7 5.17 24.20 3.84
N ALA A 8 5.96 23.46 3.06
CA ALA A 8 5.67 23.23 1.65
C ALA A 8 4.51 22.26 1.46
N TYR A 9 3.78 22.40 0.35
CA TYR A 9 2.69 21.49 -0.04
C TYR A 9 3.17 20.48 -1.10
N THR A 10 2.19 19.80 -1.72
CA THR A 10 2.39 18.84 -2.81
C THR A 10 3.43 19.35 -3.84
N PRO A 11 4.40 18.52 -4.27
CA PRO A 11 5.45 18.90 -5.21
C PRO A 11 4.96 19.03 -6.67
N TYR A 12 4.00 19.93 -6.91
CA TYR A 12 3.48 20.21 -8.25
C TYR A 12 4.52 20.88 -9.17
N GLN A 13 5.47 21.62 -8.60
CA GLN A 13 6.58 22.28 -9.30
C GLN A 13 7.87 21.47 -9.02
N PRO A 14 8.18 20.43 -9.81
CA PRO A 14 9.23 19.47 -9.48
C PRO A 14 10.62 20.10 -9.39
N GLU A 15 10.92 21.12 -10.19
CA GLU A 15 12.23 21.78 -10.31
C GLU A 15 12.68 22.41 -8.98
N ILE A 16 11.73 22.87 -8.16
CA ILE A 16 11.96 23.46 -6.84
C ILE A 16 11.53 22.53 -5.70
N SER A 17 11.37 21.24 -5.99
CA SER A 17 10.85 20.25 -5.06
C SER A 17 11.65 18.95 -5.00
N GLN A 18 12.82 18.90 -5.63
CA GLN A 18 13.62 17.67 -5.78
C GLN A 18 13.95 17.00 -4.43
N GLY A 19 14.31 17.75 -3.38
CA GLY A 19 14.67 17.15 -2.09
C GLY A 19 13.56 16.28 -1.47
N ARG A 20 12.31 16.74 -1.47
CA ARG A 20 11.18 15.93 -0.97
C ARG A 20 10.72 14.85 -1.96
N LEU A 21 10.90 15.09 -3.26
CA LEU A 21 10.64 14.06 -4.27
C LEU A 21 11.61 12.89 -4.14
N GLU A 22 12.89 13.16 -3.92
CA GLU A 22 13.91 12.15 -3.67
C GLU A 22 13.66 11.40 -2.36
N ALA A 23 13.32 12.09 -1.27
CA ALA A 23 12.94 11.43 -0.02
C ALA A 23 11.71 10.51 -0.17
N LEU A 24 10.72 10.92 -0.98
CA LEU A 24 9.57 10.07 -1.31
C LEU A 24 9.93 8.92 -2.28
N MET A 25 10.96 9.09 -3.12
CA MET A 25 11.53 7.98 -3.90
C MET A 25 12.23 6.97 -2.97
N ASN A 26 12.96 7.43 -1.95
CA ASN A 26 13.54 6.57 -0.93
C ASN A 26 12.47 5.80 -0.17
N PHE A 27 11.36 6.45 0.18
CA PHE A 27 10.19 5.78 0.75
C PHE A 27 9.67 4.67 -0.15
N GLN A 28 9.42 4.96 -1.44
CA GLN A 28 8.93 3.94 -2.38
C GLN A 28 9.91 2.76 -2.55
N THR A 29 11.20 3.06 -2.59
CA THR A 29 12.26 2.05 -2.71
C THR A 29 12.28 1.15 -1.48
N MET A 30 12.33 1.73 -0.27
CA MET A 30 12.28 1.02 1.00
C MET A 30 11.04 0.10 1.10
N ILE A 31 9.86 0.59 0.70
CA ILE A 31 8.64 -0.23 0.69
C ILE A 31 8.77 -1.38 -0.31
N SER A 32 9.21 -1.11 -1.53
CA SER A 32 9.32 -2.11 -2.60
C SER A 32 10.29 -3.23 -2.19
N ASP A 33 11.46 -2.87 -1.65
CA ASP A 33 12.48 -3.79 -1.16
C ASP A 33 11.95 -4.68 -0.02
N LEU A 34 11.38 -4.08 1.04
CA LEU A 34 10.91 -4.83 2.21
C LEU A 34 9.67 -5.69 1.90
N THR A 35 8.85 -5.29 0.93
CA THR A 35 7.64 -6.06 0.56
C THR A 35 7.89 -7.08 -0.53
N GLY A 36 9.04 -7.03 -1.21
CA GLY A 36 9.36 -7.86 -2.37
C GLY A 36 8.50 -7.56 -3.60
N MET A 37 7.99 -6.34 -3.72
CA MET A 37 7.04 -5.92 -4.76
C MET A 37 7.68 -4.94 -5.75
N ASP A 38 7.10 -4.80 -6.95
CA ASP A 38 7.70 -3.99 -8.02
C ASP A 38 7.57 -2.47 -7.82
N LEU A 39 6.48 -2.00 -7.20
CA LEU A 39 6.12 -0.58 -7.21
C LEU A 39 5.30 -0.18 -5.97
N ALA A 40 5.82 0.78 -5.22
CA ALA A 40 5.09 1.45 -4.14
C ALA A 40 4.60 2.87 -4.51
N ASN A 41 3.55 3.33 -3.82
CA ASN A 41 3.09 4.72 -3.90
C ASN A 41 3.78 5.63 -2.88
N ALA A 42 3.57 6.94 -2.99
CA ALA A 42 4.11 7.96 -2.11
C ALA A 42 3.19 8.21 -0.90
N SER A 43 2.78 7.14 -0.22
CA SER A 43 1.91 7.04 0.97
C SER A 43 0.39 7.03 0.77
N MET A 44 -0.29 6.49 1.78
CA MET A 44 -1.72 6.47 2.05
C MET A 44 -2.03 7.10 3.41
N LEU A 45 -3.31 7.18 3.80
CA LEU A 45 -3.74 7.89 5.02
C LEU A 45 -3.46 7.13 6.31
N ASP A 46 -3.83 5.86 6.36
CA ASP A 46 -3.62 4.90 7.45
C ASP A 46 -3.77 3.46 6.93
N GLU A 47 -3.46 2.47 7.75
CA GLU A 47 -3.50 1.06 7.34
C GLU A 47 -4.90 0.62 6.91
N ALA A 48 -5.92 0.99 7.68
CA ALA A 48 -7.30 0.55 7.45
C ALA A 48 -7.84 1.08 6.11
N THR A 49 -7.55 2.33 5.78
CA THR A 49 -7.89 2.92 4.48
C THR A 49 -7.04 2.35 3.34
N ALA A 50 -5.76 2.02 3.57
CA ALA A 50 -4.95 1.32 2.58
C ALA A 50 -5.50 -0.09 2.26
N CYS A 51 -5.96 -0.83 3.27
CA CYS A 51 -6.65 -2.11 3.11
C CYS A 51 -7.94 -1.97 2.28
N ALA A 52 -8.76 -0.96 2.54
CA ALA A 52 -9.96 -0.70 1.74
C ALA A 52 -9.65 -0.28 0.30
N GLU A 53 -8.55 0.44 0.07
CA GLU A 53 -8.08 0.78 -1.27
C GLU A 53 -7.49 -0.45 -2.00
N ALA A 54 -6.91 -1.40 -1.27
CA ALA A 54 -6.52 -2.69 -1.84
C ALA A 54 -7.75 -3.47 -2.33
N MET A 55 -8.84 -3.51 -1.54
CA MET A 55 -10.13 -4.06 -1.99
C MET A 55 -10.62 -3.36 -3.27
N ALA A 56 -10.62 -2.03 -3.29
CA ALA A 56 -11.08 -1.26 -4.46
C ALA A 56 -10.21 -1.50 -5.71
N LEU A 57 -8.88 -1.65 -5.53
CA LEU A 57 -7.97 -2.00 -6.61
C LEU A 57 -8.24 -3.42 -7.11
N CYS A 58 -8.37 -4.40 -6.21
CA CYS A 58 -8.73 -5.78 -6.56
C CYS A 58 -10.03 -5.83 -7.35
N HIS A 59 -11.09 -5.15 -6.89
CA HIS A 59 -12.37 -5.09 -7.57
C HIS A 59 -12.26 -4.52 -8.99
N ARG A 60 -11.33 -3.58 -9.21
CA ARG A 60 -11.12 -2.92 -10.51
C ARG A 60 -10.37 -3.77 -11.53
N VAL A 61 -9.48 -4.66 -11.08
CA VAL A 61 -8.53 -5.36 -11.98
C VAL A 61 -8.62 -6.89 -11.94
N SER A 62 -9.30 -7.45 -10.95
CA SER A 62 -9.56 -8.89 -10.85
C SER A 62 -10.35 -9.38 -12.05
N LYS A 63 -10.10 -10.63 -12.46
CA LYS A 63 -10.81 -11.28 -13.57
C LYS A 63 -11.91 -12.23 -13.06
N SER A 64 -12.04 -12.37 -11.75
CA SER A 64 -13.16 -13.07 -11.12
C SER A 64 -14.48 -12.35 -11.42
N LYS A 65 -15.56 -13.12 -11.49
CA LYS A 65 -16.93 -12.58 -11.63
C LYS A 65 -17.64 -12.44 -10.29
N SER A 66 -17.02 -12.93 -9.21
CA SER A 66 -17.57 -12.80 -7.87
C SER A 66 -17.58 -11.33 -7.42
N ASN A 67 -18.55 -10.99 -6.59
CA ASN A 67 -18.65 -9.69 -5.92
C ASN A 67 -18.24 -9.78 -4.44
N VAL A 68 -17.63 -10.90 -4.04
CA VAL A 68 -17.17 -11.16 -2.68
C VAL A 68 -15.72 -10.73 -2.53
N PHE A 69 -15.44 -9.95 -1.48
CA PHE A 69 -14.11 -9.71 -0.95
C PHE A 69 -13.97 -10.49 0.37
N PHE A 70 -12.99 -11.39 0.43
CA PHE A 70 -12.72 -12.14 1.64
C PHE A 70 -11.71 -11.39 2.52
N VAL A 71 -11.95 -11.37 3.83
CA VAL A 71 -11.02 -10.81 4.81
C VAL A 71 -10.73 -11.86 5.87
N ALA A 72 -9.46 -12.14 6.13
CA ALA A 72 -9.09 -13.06 7.20
C ALA A 72 -9.60 -12.54 8.56
N ASN A 73 -10.16 -13.44 9.37
CA ASN A 73 -10.73 -13.12 10.68
C ASN A 73 -9.69 -12.65 11.71
N ASP A 74 -8.41 -12.82 11.41
CA ASP A 74 -7.25 -12.43 12.21
C ASP A 74 -6.57 -11.14 11.69
N CYS A 75 -7.19 -10.43 10.75
CA CYS A 75 -6.87 -9.02 10.46
C CYS A 75 -7.22 -8.12 11.66
N TYR A 76 -6.59 -6.95 11.74
CA TYR A 76 -6.97 -5.99 12.78
C TYR A 76 -8.43 -5.55 12.65
N ALA A 77 -9.12 -5.44 13.79
CA ALA A 77 -10.56 -5.14 13.83
C ALA A 77 -10.92 -3.83 13.08
N GLN A 78 -10.10 -2.79 13.24
CA GLN A 78 -10.31 -1.52 12.53
C GLN A 78 -10.13 -1.64 11.01
N ASN A 79 -9.24 -2.52 10.52
CA ASN A 79 -9.07 -2.77 9.10
C ASN A 79 -10.36 -3.39 8.54
N ILE A 80 -10.89 -4.39 9.23
CA ILE A 80 -12.15 -5.08 8.88
C ILE A 80 -13.30 -4.08 8.81
N GLU A 81 -13.48 -3.24 9.83
CA GLU A 81 -14.59 -2.29 9.90
C GLU A 81 -14.52 -1.20 8.82
N VAL A 82 -13.33 -0.67 8.51
CA VAL A 82 -13.16 0.30 7.41
C VAL A 82 -13.42 -0.35 6.04
N ILE A 83 -13.01 -1.60 5.84
CA ILE A 83 -13.33 -2.35 4.61
C ILE A 83 -14.84 -2.51 4.45
N LYS A 84 -15.56 -2.98 5.48
CA LYS A 84 -17.03 -3.08 5.45
C LYS A 84 -17.69 -1.76 5.10
N THR A 85 -17.27 -0.69 5.78
CA THR A 85 -17.79 0.66 5.56
C THR A 85 -17.58 1.14 4.11
N ARG A 86 -16.45 0.79 3.50
CA ARG A 86 -16.14 1.15 2.11
C ARG A 86 -16.81 0.23 1.09
N ALA A 87 -17.10 -1.01 1.47
CA ALA A 87 -17.77 -2.00 0.63
C ALA A 87 -19.28 -1.73 0.49
N GLU A 88 -19.94 -1.33 1.59
CA GLU A 88 -21.38 -1.08 1.67
C GLU A 88 -21.92 -0.18 0.54
N PRO A 89 -21.42 1.04 0.29
CA PRO A 89 -21.95 1.91 -0.77
C PRO A 89 -21.66 1.41 -2.18
N LEU A 90 -20.76 0.44 -2.33
CA LEU A 90 -20.42 -0.20 -3.61
C LEU A 90 -21.19 -1.52 -3.81
N ASN A 91 -22.02 -1.91 -2.85
CA ASN A 91 -22.69 -3.21 -2.78
C ASN A 91 -21.71 -4.38 -2.88
N ILE A 92 -20.48 -4.24 -2.37
CA ILE A 92 -19.50 -5.34 -2.32
C ILE A 92 -19.82 -6.21 -1.10
N GLU A 93 -19.86 -7.52 -1.29
CA GLU A 93 -20.05 -8.48 -0.19
C GLU A 93 -18.71 -8.74 0.52
N VAL A 94 -18.68 -8.57 1.84
CA VAL A 94 -17.48 -8.84 2.64
C VAL A 94 -17.71 -10.09 3.48
N VAL A 95 -16.92 -11.14 3.20
CA VAL A 95 -16.92 -12.39 3.97
C VAL A 95 -15.71 -12.39 4.89
N ILE A 96 -15.93 -12.67 6.17
CA ILE A 96 -14.86 -12.74 7.19
C ILE A 96 -14.78 -14.17 7.69
N GLY A 97 -13.59 -14.76 7.64
CA GLY A 97 -13.43 -16.17 7.98
C GLY A 97 -11.99 -16.61 8.17
N ASP A 98 -11.80 -17.89 8.48
CA ASP A 98 -10.48 -18.53 8.47
C ASP A 98 -10.04 -18.77 7.02
N PRO A 99 -8.97 -18.12 6.54
CA PRO A 99 -8.51 -18.26 5.16
C PRO A 99 -8.08 -19.69 4.80
N LEU A 100 -7.66 -20.52 5.76
CA LEU A 100 -7.19 -21.90 5.48
C LEU A 100 -8.33 -22.89 5.28
N VAL A 101 -9.53 -22.54 5.75
CA VAL A 101 -10.72 -23.40 5.69
C VAL A 101 -11.69 -22.86 4.65
N GLU A 102 -12.09 -21.60 4.78
CA GLU A 102 -13.26 -21.05 4.09
C GLU A 102 -12.98 -20.62 2.65
N LEU A 103 -11.71 -20.30 2.31
CA LEU A 103 -11.35 -19.94 0.94
C LEU A 103 -11.40 -21.10 -0.05
N LYS A 104 -11.47 -22.36 0.40
CA LYS A 104 -11.48 -23.53 -0.51
C LYS A 104 -12.70 -23.54 -1.41
N ASP A 105 -13.88 -23.27 -0.85
CA ASP A 105 -15.15 -23.38 -1.55
C ASP A 105 -15.78 -22.01 -1.89
N LEU A 106 -15.09 -20.91 -1.55
CA LEU A 106 -15.58 -19.55 -1.80
C LEU A 106 -15.00 -18.96 -3.10
N ASP A 107 -15.86 -18.47 -3.98
CA ASP A 107 -15.47 -17.61 -5.09
C ASP A 107 -15.42 -16.16 -4.63
N CYS A 108 -14.28 -15.51 -4.78
CA CYS A 108 -14.06 -14.10 -4.44
C CYS A 108 -13.36 -13.37 -5.59
N PHE A 109 -13.34 -12.04 -5.58
CA PHE A 109 -12.50 -11.26 -6.48
C PHE A 109 -11.18 -10.85 -5.84
N GLY A 110 -11.12 -10.83 -4.52
CA GLY A 110 -9.93 -10.50 -3.76
C GLY A 110 -9.98 -11.04 -2.34
N VAL A 111 -8.79 -11.16 -1.76
CA VAL A 111 -8.55 -11.65 -0.39
C VAL A 111 -7.65 -10.64 0.31
N LEU A 112 -7.97 -10.29 1.56
CA LEU A 112 -7.05 -9.62 2.48
C LEU A 112 -6.58 -10.57 3.57
N LEU A 113 -5.25 -10.71 3.69
CA LEU A 113 -4.58 -11.43 4.79
C LEU A 113 -3.80 -10.42 5.66
N GLN A 114 -3.44 -10.82 6.88
CA GLN A 114 -2.60 -10.02 7.79
C GLN A 114 -1.29 -10.78 8.11
N TYR A 115 -0.15 -10.07 8.11
CA TYR A 115 1.17 -10.69 8.25
C TYR A 115 2.18 -9.83 9.03
N PRO A 116 2.52 -10.19 10.28
CA PRO A 116 1.85 -11.15 11.17
C PRO A 116 0.41 -10.73 11.50
N ASN A 117 -0.42 -11.69 11.88
CA ASN A 117 -1.81 -11.46 12.22
C ASN A 117 -2.00 -10.73 13.56
N THR A 118 -3.24 -10.37 13.88
CA THR A 118 -3.58 -9.60 15.10
C THR A 118 -3.19 -10.28 16.41
N TYR A 119 -2.95 -11.60 16.39
CA TYR A 119 -2.55 -12.40 17.55
C TYR A 119 -1.04 -12.67 17.59
N GLY A 120 -0.28 -12.14 16.63
CA GLY A 120 1.16 -12.32 16.49
C GLY A 120 1.59 -13.60 15.75
N GLY A 121 0.64 -14.37 15.22
CA GLY A 121 0.90 -15.53 14.39
C GLY A 121 1.28 -15.13 12.95
N PHE A 122 2.05 -15.98 12.27
CA PHE A 122 2.37 -15.81 10.86
C PHE A 122 2.46 -17.17 10.17
N SER A 123 2.28 -17.22 8.86
CA SER A 123 2.36 -18.44 8.05
C SER A 123 2.87 -18.12 6.65
N ASP A 124 3.49 -19.09 5.98
CA ASP A 124 3.77 -18.94 4.54
C ASP A 124 2.47 -19.17 3.77
N TYR A 125 1.98 -18.12 3.11
CA TYR A 125 0.73 -18.14 2.35
C TYR A 125 0.91 -18.54 0.88
N SER A 126 2.10 -18.95 0.42
CA SER A 126 2.37 -19.23 -1.00
C SER A 126 1.35 -20.19 -1.63
N ASN A 127 1.06 -21.32 -0.98
CA ASN A 127 0.09 -22.30 -1.48
C ASN A 127 -1.35 -21.76 -1.46
N LEU A 128 -1.69 -20.96 -0.45
CA LEU A 128 -3.00 -20.34 -0.36
C LEU A 128 -3.18 -19.34 -1.51
N ILE A 129 -2.18 -18.49 -1.73
CA ILE A 129 -2.17 -17.49 -2.81
C ILE A 129 -2.34 -18.16 -4.17
N GLU A 130 -1.60 -19.24 -4.43
CA GLU A 130 -1.74 -20.00 -5.67
C GLU A 130 -3.19 -20.51 -5.87
N SER A 131 -3.82 -21.05 -4.82
CA SER A 131 -5.22 -21.50 -4.89
C SER A 131 -6.22 -20.36 -5.16
N VAL A 132 -5.96 -19.16 -4.63
CA VAL A 132 -6.78 -17.97 -4.89
C VAL A 132 -6.60 -17.49 -6.33
N HIS A 133 -5.38 -17.53 -6.85
CA HIS A 133 -5.08 -17.18 -8.25
C HIS A 133 -5.74 -18.13 -9.26
N GLN A 134 -5.89 -19.42 -8.94
CA GLN A 134 -6.64 -20.38 -9.77
C GLN A 134 -8.11 -19.95 -9.97
N LYS A 135 -8.67 -19.23 -9.00
CA LYS A 135 -10.02 -18.61 -9.06
C LYS A 135 -10.04 -17.24 -9.75
N LYS A 136 -8.90 -16.80 -10.29
CA LYS A 136 -8.69 -15.49 -10.92
C LYS A 136 -8.92 -14.30 -9.99
N ALA A 137 -8.90 -14.55 -8.68
CA ALA A 137 -8.91 -13.54 -7.63
C ALA A 137 -7.50 -13.03 -7.35
N LEU A 138 -7.38 -11.94 -6.59
CA LEU A 138 -6.10 -11.35 -6.21
C LEU A 138 -5.90 -11.41 -4.70
N VAL A 139 -4.64 -11.43 -4.25
CA VAL A 139 -4.31 -11.42 -2.82
C VAL A 139 -3.63 -10.13 -2.42
N ALA A 140 -4.22 -9.43 -1.46
CA ALA A 140 -3.62 -8.34 -0.73
C ALA A 140 -3.17 -8.82 0.66
N ILE A 141 -1.99 -8.40 1.11
CA ILE A 141 -1.49 -8.70 2.46
C ILE A 141 -1.23 -7.39 3.20
N SER A 142 -1.86 -7.20 4.37
CA SER A 142 -1.47 -6.14 5.30
C SER A 142 -0.27 -6.61 6.11
N ALA A 143 0.90 -6.00 5.90
CA ALA A 143 2.16 -6.47 6.46
C ALA A 143 2.90 -5.41 7.29
N ASP A 144 3.52 -5.85 8.38
CA ASP A 144 4.37 -5.02 9.23
C ASP A 144 5.81 -4.97 8.68
N LEU A 145 6.28 -3.78 8.27
CA LEU A 145 7.58 -3.63 7.62
C LEU A 145 8.78 -4.04 8.48
N LEU A 146 8.70 -3.88 9.80
CA LEU A 146 9.81 -4.29 10.68
C LEU A 146 9.88 -5.82 10.77
N SER A 147 8.75 -6.50 10.76
CA SER A 147 8.73 -7.96 10.70
C SER A 147 9.36 -8.48 9.41
N LEU A 148 9.21 -7.76 8.29
CA LEU A 148 9.74 -8.14 6.98
C LEU A 148 11.27 -7.99 6.87
N THR A 149 11.95 -7.45 7.89
CA THR A 149 13.43 -7.52 7.93
C THR A 149 13.92 -8.93 8.28
N LEU A 150 13.05 -9.77 8.84
CA LEU A 150 13.35 -11.15 9.25
C LEU A 150 12.50 -12.19 8.53
N LEU A 151 11.26 -11.83 8.21
CA LEU A 151 10.29 -12.74 7.61
C LEU A 151 10.34 -12.70 6.09
N LYS A 152 10.00 -13.82 5.45
CA LYS A 152 9.85 -13.90 3.99
C LYS A 152 8.83 -12.85 3.54
N PRO A 153 9.17 -11.95 2.61
CA PRO A 153 8.26 -10.87 2.23
C PRO A 153 7.07 -11.38 1.41
N PRO A 154 5.90 -10.73 1.50
CA PRO A 154 4.70 -11.14 0.76
C PRO A 154 4.88 -11.27 -0.77
N GLY A 155 5.70 -10.43 -1.38
CA GLY A 155 5.99 -10.51 -2.81
C GLY A 155 6.65 -11.83 -3.22
N GLU A 156 7.53 -12.37 -2.39
CA GLU A 156 8.12 -13.71 -2.60
C GLU A 156 7.13 -14.86 -2.36
N MET A 157 6.01 -14.61 -1.67
CA MET A 157 4.90 -15.56 -1.56
C MET A 157 3.93 -15.47 -2.74
N GLY A 158 4.09 -14.49 -3.63
CA GLY A 158 3.23 -14.26 -4.78
C GLY A 158 2.05 -13.31 -4.53
N ALA A 159 2.07 -12.50 -3.47
CA ALA A 159 1.03 -11.51 -3.23
C ALA A 159 0.89 -10.53 -4.42
N ASP A 160 -0.34 -10.09 -4.71
CA ASP A 160 -0.60 -9.11 -5.77
C ASP A 160 -0.38 -7.67 -5.30
N LEU A 161 -0.70 -7.43 -4.02
CA LEU A 161 -0.60 -6.17 -3.31
C LEU A 161 -0.13 -6.38 -1.87
N VAL A 162 0.60 -5.40 -1.35
CA VAL A 162 1.00 -5.33 0.05
C VAL A 162 0.68 -3.93 0.57
N VAL A 163 0.02 -3.87 1.72
CA VAL A 163 -0.34 -2.62 2.41
C VAL A 163 0.12 -2.68 3.85
N GLY A 164 0.13 -1.55 4.54
CA GLY A 164 0.48 -1.51 5.95
C GLY A 164 0.78 -0.10 6.43
N ASN A 165 1.40 0.00 7.61
CA ASN A 165 1.78 1.26 8.23
C ASN A 165 3.30 1.34 8.42
N THR A 166 3.88 2.53 8.24
CA THR A 166 5.30 2.78 8.50
C THR A 166 5.56 3.44 9.86
N GLN A 167 4.56 3.50 10.75
CA GLN A 167 4.63 4.21 12.03
C GLN A 167 5.88 3.83 12.85
N ARG A 168 6.16 2.53 12.96
CA ARG A 168 7.27 2.04 13.77
C ARG A 168 8.65 2.34 13.20
N PHE A 169 8.74 2.92 12.01
CA PHE A 169 9.97 3.47 11.44
C PHE A 169 10.15 4.92 11.91
N GLY A 170 10.30 5.10 13.22
CA GLY A 170 10.69 6.39 13.81
C GLY A 170 9.62 7.48 13.85
N VAL A 171 8.33 7.14 13.71
CA VAL A 171 7.23 8.11 13.84
C VAL A 171 6.53 7.95 15.19
N PRO A 172 6.27 9.02 15.97
CA PRO A 172 5.58 8.90 17.26
C PRO A 172 4.21 8.24 17.17
N ILE A 173 3.78 7.53 18.22
CA ILE A 173 2.45 6.88 18.28
C ILE A 173 1.32 7.87 18.00
N GLY A 174 1.45 9.11 18.46
CA GLY A 174 0.54 10.20 18.11
C GLY A 174 -0.92 9.97 18.50
N TYR A 175 -1.18 9.04 19.44
CA TYR A 175 -2.52 8.59 19.82
C TYR A 175 -3.44 8.28 18.61
N GLY A 176 -2.84 7.73 17.54
CA GLY A 176 -3.53 7.38 16.30
C GLY A 176 -2.88 7.96 15.04
N GLY A 177 -2.08 9.02 15.13
CA GLY A 177 -1.39 9.56 13.95
C GLY A 177 -0.85 10.98 14.11
N PRO A 178 -0.40 11.59 13.00
CA PRO A 178 -0.40 11.04 11.64
C PRO A 178 0.71 10.01 11.41
N HIS A 179 0.43 8.98 10.59
CA HIS A 179 1.41 8.00 10.10
C HIS A 179 1.23 7.79 8.61
N ALA A 180 2.32 7.51 7.89
CA ALA A 180 2.20 7.11 6.49
C ALA A 180 1.86 5.63 6.39
N ALA A 181 0.70 5.32 5.84
CA ALA A 181 0.47 3.99 5.31
C ALA A 181 1.12 3.85 3.93
N TYR A 182 1.31 2.62 3.49
CA TYR A 182 1.88 2.31 2.19
C TYR A 182 0.96 1.38 1.38
N MET A 183 1.13 1.43 0.05
CA MET A 183 0.63 0.39 -0.85
C MET A 183 1.71 0.08 -1.87
N SER A 184 2.06 -1.20 -1.98
CA SER A 184 3.02 -1.77 -2.90
C SER A 184 2.34 -2.83 -3.76
N ILE A 185 2.57 -2.82 -5.08
CA ILE A 185 1.83 -3.66 -6.04
C ILE A 185 2.76 -4.22 -7.11
N ASN A 186 2.30 -5.27 -7.79
CA ASN A 186 2.92 -5.71 -9.05
C ASN A 186 2.80 -4.64 -10.14
N GLU A 187 3.84 -4.47 -10.96
CA GLU A 187 3.93 -3.38 -11.94
C GLU A 187 2.77 -3.38 -12.94
N LYS A 188 2.25 -4.57 -13.29
CA LYS A 188 1.08 -4.75 -14.17
C LYS A 188 -0.14 -3.93 -13.72
N TYR A 189 -0.26 -3.61 -12.43
CA TYR A 189 -1.38 -2.86 -11.85
C TYR A 189 -1.11 -1.35 -11.65
N LYS A 190 0.04 -0.82 -12.10
CA LYS A 190 0.43 0.59 -11.90
C LYS A 190 -0.60 1.64 -12.33
N ARG A 191 -1.44 1.32 -13.33
CA ARG A 191 -2.51 2.23 -13.79
C ARG A 191 -3.71 2.31 -12.84
N SER A 192 -3.84 1.37 -11.91
CA SER A 192 -4.90 1.32 -10.90
C SER A 192 -4.44 1.77 -9.51
N MET A 193 -3.14 2.03 -9.32
CA MET A 193 -2.58 2.48 -8.04
C MET A 193 -3.30 3.75 -7.53
N PRO A 194 -3.74 3.79 -6.26
CA PRO A 194 -4.24 5.01 -5.62
C PRO A 194 -3.10 5.95 -5.22
N GLY A 195 -3.41 7.24 -5.15
CA GLY A 195 -2.47 8.25 -4.69
C GLY A 195 -1.31 8.53 -5.67
N ARG A 196 -0.32 9.25 -5.13
CA ARG A 196 0.81 9.79 -5.89
C ARG A 196 1.90 8.74 -6.06
N ILE A 197 2.64 8.82 -7.15
CA ILE A 197 3.83 8.01 -7.40
C ILE A 197 4.94 8.96 -7.85
N ILE A 198 6.12 8.84 -7.25
CA ILE A 198 7.33 9.51 -7.72
C ILE A 198 7.97 8.66 -8.79
N GLY A 199 8.30 9.28 -9.93
CA GLY A 199 9.04 8.65 -11.02
C GLY A 199 10.35 9.38 -11.31
N ALA A 200 11.37 8.61 -11.64
CA ALA A 200 12.59 9.12 -12.25
C ALA A 200 12.32 9.56 -13.70
N SER A 201 12.95 10.66 -14.10
CA SER A 201 12.88 11.25 -15.42
C SER A 201 14.21 11.97 -15.72
N VAL A 202 14.25 12.71 -16.82
CA VAL A 202 15.41 13.51 -17.22
C VAL A 202 14.99 14.97 -17.43
N ASP A 203 15.85 15.90 -17.02
CA ASP A 203 15.66 17.32 -17.29
C ASP A 203 16.12 17.72 -18.70
N THR A 204 16.01 19.01 -19.03
CA THR A 204 16.42 19.55 -20.35
C THR A 204 17.92 19.42 -20.65
N LYS A 205 18.75 19.09 -19.66
CA LYS A 205 20.19 18.84 -19.78
C LYS A 205 20.52 17.34 -19.71
N GLY A 206 19.52 16.45 -19.71
CA GLY A 206 19.70 15.01 -19.63
C GLY A 206 20.08 14.50 -18.24
N ARG A 207 19.94 15.30 -17.18
CA ARG A 207 20.26 14.90 -15.81
C ARG A 207 19.07 14.19 -15.18
N LEU A 208 19.33 13.21 -14.33
CA LEU A 208 18.30 12.55 -13.52
C LEU A 208 17.52 13.59 -12.70
N ALA A 209 16.19 13.53 -12.78
CA ALA A 209 15.29 14.38 -12.01
C ALA A 209 14.02 13.59 -11.65
N TYR A 210 13.44 13.89 -10.49
CA TYR A 210 12.22 13.25 -10.02
C TYR A 210 10.98 14.10 -10.28
N ARG A 211 9.83 13.47 -10.48
CA ARG A 211 8.53 14.15 -10.61
C ARG A 211 7.37 13.25 -10.18
N LEU A 212 6.19 13.82 -10.02
CA LEU A 212 4.95 13.06 -9.94
C LEU A 212 4.70 12.35 -11.29
N ALA A 213 4.47 11.05 -11.24
CA ALA A 213 4.30 10.16 -12.40
C ALA A 213 2.86 9.62 -12.48
N LEU A 214 2.42 9.34 -13.71
CA LEU A 214 1.09 8.77 -14.01
C LEU A 214 -0.07 9.56 -13.37
N GLN A 215 0.03 10.90 -13.33
CA GLN A 215 -0.91 11.77 -12.61
C GLN A 215 -2.34 11.70 -13.16
N THR A 216 -2.54 11.21 -14.39
CA THR A 216 -3.88 11.02 -14.96
C THR A 216 -4.74 10.07 -14.14
N ARG A 217 -4.18 9.26 -13.23
CA ARG A 217 -4.93 8.42 -12.28
C ARG A 217 -5.65 9.22 -11.20
N GLU A 218 -5.15 10.42 -10.87
CA GLU A 218 -5.53 11.18 -9.69
C GLU A 218 -6.76 12.06 -9.93
N GLN A 219 -7.45 12.42 -8.83
CA GLN A 219 -8.71 13.16 -8.83
C GLN A 219 -8.65 14.52 -9.57
N HIS A 220 -7.51 15.21 -9.55
CA HIS A 220 -7.38 16.54 -10.15
C HIS A 220 -7.42 16.52 -11.69
N ILE A 221 -7.16 15.36 -12.31
CA ILE A 221 -7.30 15.15 -13.75
C ILE A 221 -8.56 14.34 -14.05
N ARG A 222 -8.77 13.22 -13.33
CA ARG A 222 -9.79 12.22 -13.69
C ARG A 222 -11.10 12.32 -12.92
N ARG A 223 -11.16 13.15 -11.87
CA ARG A 223 -12.36 13.40 -11.06
C ARG A 223 -13.03 12.09 -10.62
N GLU A 224 -14.30 11.86 -10.95
CA GLU A 224 -15.05 10.66 -10.62
C GLU A 224 -14.48 9.35 -11.22
N LYS A 225 -13.63 9.45 -12.25
CA LYS A 225 -12.97 8.30 -12.90
C LYS A 225 -11.58 8.01 -12.32
N ALA A 226 -11.16 8.75 -11.29
CA ALA A 226 -9.87 8.55 -10.64
C ALA A 226 -9.79 7.18 -9.95
N THR A 227 -8.58 6.74 -9.64
CA THR A 227 -8.36 5.46 -8.95
C THR A 227 -8.81 5.52 -7.49
N SER A 228 -8.77 6.70 -6.87
CA SER A 228 -9.19 7.00 -5.50
C SER A 228 -9.53 8.50 -5.38
N ASN A 229 -10.25 8.87 -4.31
CA ASN A 229 -10.51 10.26 -3.96
C ASN A 229 -9.38 10.94 -3.17
N ILE A 230 -8.31 10.21 -2.82
CA ILE A 230 -7.18 10.73 -2.05
C ILE A 230 -6.51 11.93 -2.75
N CYS A 231 -6.13 12.95 -1.98
CA CYS A 231 -5.45 14.15 -2.48
C CYS A 231 -4.28 14.54 -1.57
N THR A 232 -4.57 15.09 -0.39
CA THR A 232 -3.60 15.15 0.71
C THR A 232 -3.41 13.73 1.25
N ALA A 233 -2.16 13.32 1.35
CA ALA A 233 -1.74 12.06 1.96
C ALA A 233 -0.77 12.36 3.12
N GLN A 234 0.15 11.44 3.43
CA GLN A 234 1.01 11.53 4.62
C GLN A 234 2.48 11.75 4.25
N ALA A 235 2.73 12.65 3.29
CA ALA A 235 4.05 12.84 2.69
C ALA A 235 5.16 13.16 3.70
N LEU A 236 4.90 14.03 4.69
CA LEU A 236 5.91 14.37 5.71
C LEU A 236 6.30 13.14 6.55
N LEU A 237 5.34 12.27 6.87
CA LEU A 237 5.57 11.10 7.71
C LEU A 237 6.21 9.96 6.89
N ALA A 238 5.90 9.88 5.60
CA ALA A 238 6.61 9.02 4.66
C ALA A 238 8.09 9.43 4.53
N ILE A 239 8.36 10.74 4.47
CA ILE A 239 9.73 11.27 4.50
C ILE A 239 10.42 10.89 5.81
N MET A 240 9.78 11.07 6.97
CA MET A 240 10.36 10.66 8.26
C MET A 240 10.69 9.17 8.30
N ALA A 241 9.76 8.30 7.88
CA ALA A 241 9.98 6.86 7.84
C ALA A 241 11.10 6.45 6.87
N SER A 242 11.18 7.09 5.70
CA SER A 242 12.29 6.85 4.77
C SER A 242 13.64 7.28 5.35
N MET A 243 13.68 8.41 6.07
CA MET A 243 14.90 8.90 6.70
C MET A 243 15.33 8.01 7.86
N TYR A 244 14.38 7.40 8.58
CA TYR A 244 14.66 6.37 9.57
C TYR A 244 15.38 5.18 8.93
N ALA A 245 14.85 4.64 7.83
CA ALA A 245 15.50 3.55 7.11
C ALA A 245 16.86 3.94 6.52
N VAL A 246 17.01 5.16 5.98
CA VAL A 246 18.31 5.68 5.50
C VAL A 246 19.32 5.79 6.65
N TYR A 247 18.89 6.23 7.83
CA TYR A 247 19.77 6.40 8.98
C TYR A 247 20.24 5.05 9.55
N HIS A 248 19.34 4.07 9.64
CA HIS A 248 19.66 2.76 10.20
C HIS A 248 20.34 1.83 9.19
N GLY A 249 20.00 1.93 7.90
CA GLY A 249 20.43 0.99 6.87
C GLY A 249 19.87 -0.42 7.08
N PRO A 250 20.07 -1.33 6.12
CA PRO A 250 19.50 -2.68 6.18
C PRO A 250 20.05 -3.53 7.33
N GLN A 251 21.27 -3.27 7.83
CA GLN A 251 21.80 -3.98 9.00
C GLN A 251 21.30 -3.42 10.34
N GLY A 252 20.86 -2.15 10.36
CA GLY A 252 20.36 -1.51 11.58
C GLY A 252 18.86 -1.67 11.77
N LEU A 253 18.12 -1.90 10.69
CA LEU A 253 16.72 -2.37 10.70
C LEU A 253 16.66 -3.88 11.00
#